data_AF-A0A535H421-F1
#
_entry.id   AF-A0A535H421-F1
#
_cell.length_a   1.000
_cell.length_b   1.000
_cell.length_c   1.000
_cell.angle_alpha   90.00
_cell.angle_beta   90.00
_cell.angle_gamma   90.00
#
_symmetry.space_group_name_H-M   'P 1'
#
loop_
_entity.id
_entity.type
_entity.pdbx_description
1 polymer ?
#
loop_
_entity_poly.entity_id
_entity_poly.type
_entity_poly.pdbx_seq_one_letter_code
_entity_poly.pdbx_strand_id
1 'polypeptide(L)'
;MKSAELLLALLVIVAVLVTVSRRIRVPYPVLLLLGGLVVGLIPGIPPLELDPEIVFLVVLPPLLYVSAFLTPIRDFRTNLKNISLLAVGLVAASAAVVAAAAMVLVPGMTWPLAVALGAIVSPPDAVAATAIAQRLAVPRRVVSILEGESLLNDATALTIYRAAIAAAAAAATVSVVGSLASFVFVALGGILVGLVVGWVAAWVRTNLTDTPVEITVSLITPYAAYLPAELFGVSGVLAAVTAGLYLGRRSSQIMGSEARLAGRAVWESLVFLLNGVVFLSIGFQIASISRQMDRTTLFQLAGVGILVSVALVAVRALWILGMNLKELLSNDRRRTRLRESIVLSWAGMRGVVSLAAALALPVSALPGSTLTARDAIIVITFTVILVTLVGQGLTLPLVIRGLGLGSDDDEGHEASHARQELIDQALRRIDLLEKKWPTHRPLIDQLRASYQHRAEHEEQLHEAPGNEAEQELVEHRQIRSEVIDAQRDALREMRDRGAIDDDVLRNIERDLDLEEIRMEA
;
A
#
# COMPACT_ATOMS: atom_id res chain seq x y z
N MET A 1 -33.49 -5.07 -8.18
CA MET A 1 -32.75 -4.73 -9.41
C MET A 1 -31.73 -3.61 -9.17
N LYS A 2 -30.83 -3.67 -8.17
CA LYS A 2 -30.10 -2.44 -7.75
C LYS A 2 -28.63 -2.62 -7.39
N SER A 3 -28.21 -3.72 -6.76
CA SER A 3 -26.85 -3.85 -6.21
C SER A 3 -25.76 -4.10 -7.27
N ALA A 4 -26.03 -4.97 -8.25
CA ALA A 4 -25.06 -5.34 -9.27
C ALA A 4 -24.79 -4.19 -10.27
N GLU A 5 -25.83 -3.48 -10.71
CA GLU A 5 -25.69 -2.30 -11.57
C GLU A 5 -24.94 -1.17 -10.86
N LEU A 6 -25.19 -0.95 -9.56
CA LEU A 6 -24.45 0.01 -8.74
C LEU A 6 -22.96 -0.37 -8.63
N LEU A 7 -22.65 -1.64 -8.39
CA LEU A 7 -21.26 -2.13 -8.35
C LEU A 7 -20.57 -1.94 -9.71
N LEU A 8 -21.25 -2.24 -10.81
CA LEU A 8 -20.68 -2.10 -12.14
C LEU A 8 -20.47 -0.62 -12.50
N ALA A 9 -21.41 0.26 -12.17
CA ALA A 9 -21.26 1.70 -12.28
C ALA A 9 -20.10 2.21 -11.41
N LEU A 10 -19.95 1.70 -10.19
CA LEU A 10 -18.85 2.02 -9.28
C LEU A 10 -17.49 1.65 -9.90
N LEU A 11 -17.37 0.45 -10.46
CA LEU A 11 -16.15 0.00 -11.14
C LEU A 11 -15.80 0.87 -12.35
N VAL A 12 -16.81 1.26 -13.15
CA VAL A 12 -16.61 2.19 -14.27
C VAL A 12 -16.12 3.56 -13.78
N ILE A 13 -16.72 4.10 -12.72
CA ILE A 13 -16.29 5.37 -12.12
C ILE A 13 -14.84 5.29 -11.61
N VAL A 14 -14.49 4.20 -10.92
CA VAL A 14 -13.11 3.95 -10.46
C VAL A 14 -12.14 3.95 -11.64
N ALA A 15 -12.45 3.22 -12.71
CA ALA A 15 -11.59 3.14 -13.90
C ALA A 15 -11.41 4.49 -14.59
N VAL A 16 -12.49 5.27 -14.73
CA VAL A 16 -12.46 6.61 -15.34
C VAL A 16 -11.64 7.58 -14.48
N LEU A 17 -11.92 7.67 -13.18
CA LEU A 17 -11.24 8.60 -12.27
C LEU A 17 -9.74 8.32 -12.17
N VAL A 18 -9.34 7.05 -12.26
CA VAL A 18 -7.93 6.65 -12.24
C VAL A 18 -7.22 6.98 -13.54
N THR A 19 -7.88 6.76 -14.68
CA THR A 19 -7.35 7.20 -15.98
C THR A 19 -7.11 8.71 -15.98
N VAL A 20 -8.06 9.48 -15.43
CA VAL A 20 -7.92 10.92 -15.24
C VAL A 20 -6.77 11.23 -14.27
N SER A 21 -6.63 10.48 -13.17
CA SER A 21 -5.58 10.71 -12.17
C SER A 21 -4.17 10.58 -12.74
N ARG A 22 -3.96 9.60 -13.61
CA ARG A 22 -2.69 9.43 -14.33
C ARG A 22 -2.41 10.62 -15.24
N ARG A 23 -3.43 11.14 -15.93
CA ARG A 23 -3.29 12.29 -16.84
C ARG A 23 -2.96 13.59 -16.10
N ILE A 24 -3.57 13.84 -14.94
CA ILE A 24 -3.32 15.06 -14.15
C ILE A 24 -2.21 14.91 -13.10
N ARG A 25 -1.55 13.74 -13.04
CA ARG A 25 -0.45 13.41 -12.10
C ARG A 25 -0.82 13.59 -10.62
N VAL A 26 -2.09 13.34 -10.26
CA VAL A 26 -2.59 13.37 -8.88
C VAL A 26 -2.72 11.92 -8.36
N PRO A 27 -2.38 11.63 -7.09
CA PRO A 27 -2.61 10.31 -6.50
C PRO A 27 -4.06 9.86 -6.66
N TYR A 28 -4.27 8.67 -7.21
CA TYR A 28 -5.62 8.17 -7.49
C TYR A 28 -6.55 8.11 -6.25
N PRO A 29 -6.09 7.83 -5.01
CA PRO A 29 -6.96 7.85 -3.83
C PRO A 29 -7.64 9.21 -3.60
N VAL A 30 -6.93 10.31 -3.90
CA VAL A 30 -7.45 11.68 -3.77
C VAL A 30 -8.63 11.89 -4.72
N LEU A 31 -8.48 11.49 -5.99
CA LEU A 31 -9.54 11.67 -6.98
C LEU A 31 -10.73 10.74 -6.75
N LEU A 32 -10.52 9.53 -6.24
CA LEU A 32 -11.62 8.63 -5.87
C LEU A 32 -12.42 9.20 -4.70
N LEU A 33 -11.75 9.72 -3.68
CA LEU A 33 -12.39 10.36 -2.53
C LEU A 33 -13.22 11.58 -2.96
N LEU A 34 -12.62 12.50 -3.72
CA LEU A 34 -13.30 13.70 -4.21
C LEU A 34 -14.41 13.36 -5.21
N GLY A 35 -14.16 12.40 -6.11
CA GLY A 35 -15.15 11.89 -7.05
C GLY A 35 -16.36 11.28 -6.34
N GLY A 36 -16.13 10.52 -5.27
CA GLY A 36 -17.20 9.95 -4.44
C GLY A 36 -18.02 11.03 -3.74
N LEU A 37 -17.37 12.08 -3.25
CA LEU A 37 -18.04 13.24 -2.66
C LEU A 37 -18.92 13.95 -3.70
N VAL A 38 -18.38 14.23 -4.89
CA VAL A 38 -19.11 14.90 -5.97
C VAL A 38 -20.30 14.06 -6.42
N VAL A 39 -20.09 12.76 -6.67
CA VAL A 39 -21.15 11.83 -7.07
C VAL A 39 -22.21 11.69 -5.97
N GLY A 40 -21.79 11.57 -4.70
CA GLY A 40 -22.71 11.45 -3.57
C GLY A 40 -23.58 12.68 -3.32
N LEU A 41 -23.16 13.86 -3.79
CA LEU A 41 -23.94 15.10 -3.73
C LEU A 41 -24.99 15.21 -4.85
N ILE A 42 -24.93 14.36 -5.88
CA ILE A 42 -25.90 14.36 -6.98
C ILE A 42 -27.27 13.90 -6.43
N PRO A 43 -28.34 14.71 -6.63
CA PRO A 43 -29.68 14.35 -6.18
C PRO A 43 -30.20 13.12 -6.95
N GLY A 44 -30.85 12.19 -6.24
CA GLY A 44 -31.45 10.99 -6.82
C GLY A 44 -30.60 9.71 -6.73
N ILE A 45 -29.32 9.80 -6.36
CA ILE A 45 -28.49 8.61 -6.12
C ILE A 45 -28.79 8.05 -4.71
N PRO A 46 -29.19 6.76 -4.59
CA PRO A 46 -29.50 6.16 -3.29
C PRO A 46 -28.26 6.06 -2.41
N PRO A 47 -28.41 6.14 -1.07
CA PRO A 47 -27.27 6.09 -0.19
C PRO A 47 -26.56 4.74 -0.28
N LEU A 48 -25.26 4.74 -0.56
CA LEU A 48 -24.39 3.57 -0.46
C LEU A 48 -23.94 3.42 1.00
N GLU A 49 -24.61 2.55 1.74
CA GLU A 49 -24.17 2.15 3.09
C GLU A 49 -23.34 0.88 2.96
N LEU A 50 -22.03 1.00 3.19
CA LEU A 50 -21.18 -0.18 3.33
C LEU A 50 -21.32 -0.76 4.73
N ASP A 51 -21.64 -2.05 4.79
CA ASP A 51 -21.56 -2.80 6.03
C ASP A 51 -20.08 -2.82 6.50
N PRO A 52 -19.79 -2.32 7.72
CA PRO A 52 -18.43 -2.32 8.25
C PRO A 52 -17.81 -3.72 8.31
N GLU A 53 -18.61 -4.77 8.54
CA GLU A 53 -18.12 -6.15 8.54
C GLU A 53 -17.60 -6.57 7.17
N ILE A 54 -18.26 -6.12 6.09
CA ILE A 54 -17.78 -6.38 4.73
C ILE A 54 -16.44 -5.69 4.49
N VAL A 55 -16.23 -4.47 4.99
CA VAL A 55 -14.95 -3.78 4.83
C VAL A 55 -13.85 -4.50 5.61
N PHE A 56 -14.11 -4.88 6.87
CA PHE A 56 -13.15 -5.62 7.68
C PHE A 56 -12.84 -7.03 7.15
N LEU A 57 -13.82 -7.69 6.54
CA LEU A 57 -13.63 -9.04 6.02
C LEU A 57 -13.04 -9.03 4.62
N VAL A 58 -13.57 -8.22 3.70
CA VAL A 58 -13.23 -8.25 2.26
C VAL A 58 -12.01 -7.42 1.94
N VAL A 59 -11.84 -6.26 2.59
CA VAL A 59 -10.81 -5.27 2.22
C VAL A 59 -9.54 -5.45 3.04
N LEU A 60 -9.64 -5.50 4.37
CA LEU A 60 -8.44 -5.49 5.23
C LEU A 60 -7.52 -6.70 5.01
N PRO A 61 -7.99 -7.97 5.00
CA PRO A 61 -7.08 -9.09 4.99
C PRO A 61 -6.20 -9.15 3.73
N PRO A 62 -6.74 -8.94 2.50
CA PRO A 62 -5.91 -8.85 1.29
C PRO A 62 -4.89 -7.71 1.33
N LEU A 63 -5.29 -6.50 1.75
CA LEU A 63 -4.41 -5.32 1.78
C LEU A 63 -3.25 -5.50 2.76
N LEU A 64 -3.52 -6.07 3.94
CA LEU A 64 -2.51 -6.33 4.96
C LEU A 64 -1.56 -7.46 4.52
N TYR A 65 -2.12 -8.54 3.97
CA TYR A 65 -1.35 -9.68 3.51
C TYR A 65 -0.40 -9.31 2.36
N VAL A 66 -0.87 -8.58 1.35
CA VAL A 66 -0.04 -8.24 0.19
C VAL A 66 1.05 -7.25 0.56
N SER A 67 0.75 -6.26 1.41
CA SER A 67 1.75 -5.34 1.95
C SER A 67 2.86 -6.11 2.67
N ALA A 68 2.46 -7.06 3.52
CA ALA A 68 3.38 -7.93 4.24
C ALA A 68 4.19 -8.86 3.32
N PHE A 69 3.55 -9.39 2.28
CA PHE A 69 4.16 -10.30 1.31
C PHE A 69 5.28 -9.63 0.50
N LEU A 70 5.09 -8.35 0.16
CA LEU A 70 6.07 -7.58 -0.62
C LEU A 70 7.19 -6.96 0.23
N THR A 71 7.06 -7.00 1.57
CA THR A 71 8.01 -6.35 2.47
C THR A 71 9.39 -7.03 2.47
N PRO A 72 10.50 -6.28 2.24
CA PRO A 72 11.85 -6.82 2.33
C PRO A 72 12.25 -7.13 3.79
N ILE A 73 12.28 -8.42 4.14
CA ILE A 73 12.47 -8.89 5.53
C ILE A 73 13.83 -8.47 6.15
N ARG A 74 14.88 -8.30 5.34
CA ARG A 74 16.22 -7.92 5.80
C ARG A 74 16.21 -6.48 6.33
N ASP A 75 15.58 -5.57 5.60
CA ASP A 75 15.49 -4.16 5.96
C ASP A 75 14.52 -3.95 7.12
N PHE A 76 13.41 -4.70 7.11
CA PHE A 76 12.45 -4.76 8.21
C PHE A 76 13.13 -5.16 9.53
N ARG A 77 13.95 -6.23 9.53
CA ARG A 77 14.68 -6.67 10.71
C ARG A 77 15.71 -5.65 11.19
N THR A 78 16.40 -5.00 10.25
CA THR A 78 17.43 -4.00 10.55
C THR A 78 16.82 -2.76 11.20
N ASN A 79 15.58 -2.40 10.84
CA ASN A 79 14.86 -1.25 11.39
C ASN A 79 13.77 -1.63 12.40
N LEU A 80 13.72 -2.88 12.90
CA LEU A 80 12.63 -3.39 13.73
C LEU A 80 12.35 -2.53 14.98
N LYS A 81 13.40 -1.99 15.61
CA LYS A 81 13.28 -1.08 16.75
C LYS A 81 12.57 0.22 16.38
N ASN A 82 12.91 0.82 15.25
CA ASN A 82 12.31 2.08 14.80
C ASN A 82 10.87 1.84 14.34
N ILE A 83 10.66 0.77 13.58
CA ILE A 83 9.34 0.34 13.12
C ILE A 83 8.42 0.08 14.31
N SER A 84 8.86 -0.67 15.34
CA SER A 84 8.04 -0.95 16.51
C SER A 84 7.73 0.31 17.33
N LEU A 85 8.70 1.22 17.47
CA LEU A 85 8.48 2.48 18.17
C LEU A 85 7.46 3.38 17.45
N LEU A 86 7.45 3.36 16.12
CA LEU A 86 6.46 4.09 15.31
C LEU A 86 5.10 3.37 15.32
N ALA A 87 5.08 2.08 15.00
CA ALA A 87 3.85 1.32 14.87
C ALA A 87 3.08 1.11 16.18
N VAL A 88 3.78 1.07 17.33
CA VAL A 88 3.13 0.90 18.64
C VAL A 88 3.18 2.20 19.43
N GLY A 89 4.37 2.76 19.63
CA GLY A 89 4.59 3.92 20.49
C GLY A 89 3.93 5.19 19.94
N LEU A 90 4.23 5.56 18.69
CA LEU A 90 3.64 6.74 18.06
C LEU A 90 2.13 6.58 17.85
N VAL A 91 1.64 5.39 17.52
CA VAL A 91 0.19 5.12 17.41
C VAL A 91 -0.52 5.36 18.75
N ALA A 92 0.00 4.79 19.85
CA ALA A 92 -0.57 4.99 21.18
C ALA A 92 -0.50 6.46 21.62
N ALA A 93 0.63 7.15 21.38
CA ALA A 93 0.79 8.57 21.69
C ALA A 93 -0.18 9.44 20.87
N SER A 94 -0.31 9.16 19.57
CA SER A 94 -1.25 9.85 18.68
C SER A 94 -2.69 9.63 19.11
N ALA A 95 -3.07 8.39 19.42
CA ALA A 95 -4.41 8.07 19.90
C ALA A 95 -4.73 8.79 21.22
N ALA A 96 -3.78 8.86 22.16
CA ALA A 96 -3.95 9.58 23.42
C ALA A 96 -4.12 11.09 23.23
N VAL A 97 -3.31 11.71 22.36
CA VAL A 97 -3.42 13.14 22.05
C VAL A 97 -4.75 13.46 21.37
N VAL A 98 -5.18 12.65 20.41
CA VAL A 98 -6.47 12.84 19.75
C VAL A 98 -7.63 12.60 20.71
N ALA A 99 -7.56 11.59 21.57
CA ALA A 99 -8.57 11.35 22.59
C ALA A 99 -8.70 12.56 23.54
N ALA A 100 -7.58 13.09 24.02
CA ALA A 100 -7.58 14.29 24.86
C ALA A 100 -8.16 15.51 24.13
N ALA A 101 -7.78 15.72 22.86
CA ALA A 101 -8.31 16.81 22.04
C ALA A 101 -9.83 16.65 21.82
N ALA A 102 -10.30 15.44 21.52
CA ALA A 102 -11.71 15.17 21.29
C ALA A 102 -12.57 15.38 22.55
N MET A 103 -12.06 14.99 23.72
CA MET A 103 -12.74 15.24 25.01
C MET A 103 -12.95 16.74 25.30
N VAL A 104 -12.03 17.59 24.85
CA VAL A 104 -12.12 19.05 25.06
C VAL A 104 -12.95 19.72 23.97
N LEU A 105 -12.79 19.28 22.71
CA LEU A 105 -13.35 19.96 21.54
C LEU A 105 -14.74 19.48 21.14
N VAL A 106 -15.16 18.28 21.56
CA VAL A 106 -16.47 17.70 21.22
C VAL A 106 -17.31 17.52 22.49
N PRO A 107 -18.30 18.40 22.75
CA PRO A 107 -19.18 18.28 23.91
C PRO A 107 -19.90 16.93 23.95
N GLY A 108 -19.93 16.29 25.13
CA GLY A 108 -20.62 15.02 25.34
C GLY A 108 -19.85 13.76 24.92
N MET A 109 -18.63 13.90 24.40
CA MET A 109 -17.76 12.76 24.08
C MET A 109 -17.34 12.02 25.36
N THR A 110 -17.44 10.69 25.35
CA THR A 110 -16.95 9.84 26.45
C THR A 110 -15.52 9.39 26.19
N TRP A 111 -14.77 9.06 27.25
CA TRP A 111 -13.40 8.54 27.12
C TRP A 111 -13.28 7.34 26.18
N PRO A 112 -14.15 6.30 26.26
CA PRO A 112 -14.10 5.18 25.31
C PRO A 112 -14.26 5.62 23.84
N LEU A 113 -15.19 6.54 23.55
CA LEU A 113 -15.40 7.03 22.18
C LEU A 113 -14.26 7.94 21.70
N ALA A 114 -13.69 8.75 22.59
CA ALA A 114 -12.53 9.58 22.29
C ALA A 114 -11.28 8.74 22.00
N VAL A 115 -11.06 7.67 22.78
CA VAL A 115 -9.97 6.70 22.53
C VAL A 115 -10.23 5.93 21.23
N ALA A 116 -11.47 5.56 20.93
CA ALA A 116 -11.82 4.93 19.65
C ALA A 116 -11.52 5.87 18.47
N LEU A 117 -11.91 7.14 18.55
CA LEU A 117 -11.56 8.16 17.54
C LEU A 117 -10.05 8.27 17.39
N GLY A 118 -9.30 8.38 18.50
CA GLY A 118 -7.85 8.43 18.47
C GLY A 118 -7.22 7.21 17.81
N ALA A 119 -7.70 6.01 18.15
CA ALA A 119 -7.28 4.77 17.52
C ALA A 119 -7.54 4.78 16.00
N ILE A 120 -8.73 5.22 15.59
CA ILE A 120 -9.15 5.32 14.18
C ILE A 120 -8.19 6.21 13.36
N VAL A 121 -7.87 7.43 13.80
CA VAL A 121 -7.09 8.38 12.99
C VAL A 121 -5.57 8.32 13.23
N SER A 122 -5.12 7.55 14.22
CA SER A 122 -3.71 7.42 14.56
C SER A 122 -2.83 6.71 13.51
N PRO A 123 -3.21 5.55 12.92
CA PRO A 123 -2.34 4.83 12.00
C PRO A 123 -2.25 5.56 10.65
N PRO A 124 -1.04 5.89 10.17
CA PRO A 124 -0.86 6.32 8.79
C PRO A 124 -0.96 5.14 7.81
N ASP A 125 -1.48 5.41 6.62
CA ASP A 125 -1.44 4.53 5.46
C ASP A 125 -0.17 4.84 4.65
N ALA A 126 0.72 3.85 4.57
CA ALA A 126 1.96 4.00 3.82
C ALA A 126 1.77 3.88 2.32
N VAL A 127 0.68 3.30 1.80
CA VAL A 127 0.54 2.96 0.37
C VAL A 127 0.68 4.20 -0.52
N ALA A 128 0.00 5.29 -0.17
CA ALA A 128 0.11 6.54 -0.91
C ALA A 128 1.51 7.16 -0.76
N ALA A 129 2.14 7.01 0.41
CA ALA A 129 3.42 7.63 0.73
C ALA A 129 4.58 6.94 0.03
N THR A 130 4.58 5.61 0.04
CA THR A 130 5.57 4.75 -0.59
C THR A 130 5.48 4.87 -2.10
N ALA A 131 4.27 4.94 -2.67
CA ALA A 131 4.08 5.19 -4.09
C ALA A 131 4.70 6.53 -4.55
N ILE A 132 4.58 7.60 -3.73
CA ILE A 132 5.22 8.89 -4.02
C ILE A 132 6.74 8.82 -3.79
N ALA A 133 7.17 8.18 -2.71
CA ALA A 133 8.58 8.08 -2.33
C ALA A 133 9.39 7.26 -3.36
N GLN A 134 8.87 6.13 -3.82
CA GLN A 134 9.48 5.29 -4.86
C GLN A 134 9.57 6.04 -6.19
N ARG A 135 8.53 6.78 -6.58
CA ARG A 135 8.53 7.60 -7.81
C ARG A 135 9.55 8.75 -7.80
N LEU A 136 10.02 9.16 -6.62
CA LEU A 136 10.99 10.24 -6.44
C LEU A 136 12.34 9.70 -5.92
N ALA A 137 12.59 8.39 -6.09
CA ALA A 137 13.84 7.73 -5.73
C ALA A 137 14.31 7.97 -4.27
N VAL A 138 13.37 8.15 -3.34
CA VAL A 138 13.71 8.35 -1.92
C VAL A 138 14.45 7.11 -1.38
N PRO A 139 15.50 7.25 -0.54
CA PRO A 139 16.31 6.12 -0.08
C PRO A 139 15.48 4.94 0.45
N ARG A 140 15.85 3.70 0.04
CA ARG A 140 15.18 2.44 0.44
C ARG A 140 14.82 2.38 1.91
N ARG A 141 15.74 2.82 2.77
CA ARG A 141 15.53 2.81 4.22
C ARG A 141 14.27 3.58 4.63
N VAL A 142 13.99 4.75 4.04
CA VAL A 142 12.80 5.54 4.36
C VAL A 142 11.55 4.80 3.89
N VAL A 143 11.58 4.24 2.68
CA VAL A 143 10.49 3.43 2.13
C VAL A 143 10.21 2.22 3.01
N SER A 144 11.23 1.45 3.39
CA SER A 144 11.11 0.27 4.26
C SER A 144 10.61 0.62 5.67
N ILE A 145 10.95 1.81 6.21
CA ILE A 145 10.40 2.27 7.49
C ILE A 145 8.92 2.62 7.35
N LEU A 146 8.52 3.33 6.28
CA LEU A 146 7.12 3.67 6.02
C LEU A 146 6.26 2.41 5.82
N GLU A 147 6.70 1.48 4.96
CA GLU A 147 6.03 0.19 4.76
C GLU A 147 5.94 -0.58 6.07
N GLY A 148 7.07 -0.72 6.78
CA GLY A 148 7.12 -1.46 8.04
C GLY A 148 6.23 -0.89 9.14
N GLU A 149 6.13 0.44 9.25
CA GLU A 149 5.21 1.11 10.17
C GLU A 149 3.75 0.76 9.85
N SER A 150 3.37 0.84 8.58
CA SER A 150 1.99 0.56 8.11
C SER A 150 1.56 -0.89 8.25
N LEU A 151 2.48 -1.85 8.37
CA LEU A 151 2.14 -3.26 8.61
C LEU A 151 1.65 -3.51 10.04
N LEU A 152 2.20 -2.79 11.01
CA LEU A 152 1.99 -3.07 12.43
C LEU A 152 1.09 -2.03 13.11
N ASN A 153 0.97 -0.83 12.54
CA ASN A 153 0.16 0.23 13.10
C ASN A 153 -1.35 -0.11 13.06
N ASP A 154 -1.85 -0.73 12.00
CA ASP A 154 -3.24 -1.13 11.85
C ASP A 154 -3.64 -2.16 12.90
N ALA A 155 -2.73 -3.09 13.21
CA ALA A 155 -2.94 -4.06 14.29
C ALA A 155 -3.05 -3.35 15.64
N THR A 156 -2.14 -2.41 15.91
CA THR A 156 -2.13 -1.65 17.16
C THR A 156 -3.39 -0.80 17.29
N ALA A 157 -3.74 -0.05 16.24
CA ALA A 157 -4.90 0.81 16.18
C ALA A 157 -6.20 0.02 16.35
N LEU A 158 -6.39 -1.09 15.61
CA LEU A 158 -7.59 -1.91 15.73
C LEU A 158 -7.72 -2.56 17.11
N THR A 159 -6.59 -2.91 17.76
CA THR A 159 -6.62 -3.44 19.12
C THR A 159 -7.02 -2.38 20.14
N ILE A 160 -6.48 -1.16 20.04
CA ILE A 160 -6.90 -0.03 20.88
C ILE A 160 -8.39 0.28 20.64
N TYR A 161 -8.82 0.31 19.39
CA TYR A 161 -10.22 0.52 18.99
C TYR A 161 -11.16 -0.51 19.62
N ARG A 162 -10.85 -1.80 19.52
CA ARG A 162 -11.68 -2.87 20.11
C ARG A 162 -11.73 -2.77 21.63
N ALA A 163 -10.59 -2.49 22.28
CA ALA A 163 -10.55 -2.27 23.73
C ALA A 163 -11.42 -1.07 24.14
N ALA A 164 -11.40 0.01 23.35
CA ALA A 164 -12.21 1.19 23.58
C ALA A 164 -13.71 0.89 23.43
N ILE A 165 -14.12 0.13 22.41
CA ILE A 165 -15.53 -0.27 22.24
C ILE A 165 -15.98 -1.21 23.36
N ALA A 166 -15.16 -2.19 23.73
CA ALA A 166 -15.46 -3.08 24.85
C ALA A 166 -15.65 -2.28 26.15
N ALA A 167 -14.82 -1.27 26.39
CA ALA A 167 -14.96 -0.37 27.53
C ALA A 167 -16.24 0.47 27.46
N ALA A 168 -16.61 0.95 26.27
CA ALA A 168 -17.86 1.68 26.04
C ALA A 168 -19.09 0.81 26.36
N ALA A 169 -19.06 -0.47 25.98
CA ALA A 169 -20.14 -1.42 26.21
C ALA A 169 -20.23 -1.89 27.67
N ALA A 170 -19.11 -2.08 28.35
CA ALA A 170 -19.06 -2.63 29.70
C ALA A 170 -19.26 -1.61 30.83
N ALA A 171 -19.26 -0.30 30.52
CA ALA A 171 -19.28 0.80 31.51
C ALA A 171 -18.27 0.64 32.67
N ALA A 172 -17.19 -0.12 32.45
CA ALA A 172 -16.22 -0.51 33.47
C ALA A 172 -14.88 0.20 33.26
N THR A 173 -14.18 0.48 34.37
CA THR A 173 -12.81 1.00 34.34
C THR A 173 -11.85 -0.09 33.88
N VAL A 174 -11.20 0.14 32.75
CA VAL A 174 -10.20 -0.78 32.20
C VAL A 174 -8.90 -0.70 33.02
N SER A 175 -8.43 -1.84 33.54
CA SER A 175 -7.10 -1.93 34.18
C SER A 175 -6.00 -1.89 33.12
N VAL A 176 -5.11 -0.90 33.20
CA VAL A 176 -3.99 -0.70 32.27
C VAL A 176 -3.08 -1.94 32.17
N VAL A 177 -2.85 -2.62 33.30
CA VAL A 177 -2.00 -3.83 33.35
C VAL A 177 -2.71 -5.04 32.73
N GLY A 178 -4.02 -5.19 32.98
CA GLY A 178 -4.83 -6.24 32.36
C GLY A 178 -4.89 -6.10 30.84
N SER A 179 -5.02 -4.87 30.34
CA SER A 179 -5.02 -4.56 28.91
C SER A 179 -3.70 -4.85 28.22
N LEU A 180 -2.57 -4.63 28.91
CA LEU A 180 -1.25 -4.91 28.34
C LEU A 180 -1.02 -6.42 28.19
N ALA A 181 -1.41 -7.21 29.19
CA ALA A 181 -1.31 -8.67 29.12
C ALA A 181 -2.23 -9.26 28.05
N SER A 182 -3.48 -8.79 27.95
CA SER A 182 -4.39 -9.22 26.90
C SER A 182 -3.88 -8.81 25.51
N PHE A 183 -3.28 -7.63 25.38
CA PHE A 183 -2.68 -7.17 24.12
C PHE A 183 -1.57 -8.13 23.66
N VAL A 184 -0.64 -8.49 24.56
CA VAL A 184 0.45 -9.42 24.23
C VAL A 184 -0.11 -10.80 23.85
N PHE A 185 -1.11 -11.31 24.57
CA PHE A 185 -1.74 -12.59 24.26
C PHE A 185 -2.41 -12.59 22.88
N VAL A 186 -3.25 -11.57 22.60
CA VAL A 186 -3.94 -11.40 21.32
C VAL A 186 -2.95 -11.25 20.16
N ALA A 187 -1.83 -10.56 20.39
CA ALA A 187 -0.78 -10.37 19.39
C ALA A 187 -0.01 -11.67 19.10
N LEU A 188 0.48 -12.36 20.14
CA LEU A 188 1.21 -13.62 20.00
C LEU A 188 0.33 -14.72 19.40
N GLY A 189 -0.95 -14.77 19.79
CA GLY A 189 -1.92 -15.70 19.21
C GLY A 189 -2.14 -15.45 17.71
N GLY A 190 -2.27 -14.18 17.31
CA GLY A 190 -2.37 -13.81 15.89
C GLY A 190 -1.13 -14.23 15.10
N ILE A 191 0.07 -13.96 15.63
CA ILE A 191 1.35 -14.39 15.03
C ILE A 191 1.39 -15.91 14.86
N LEU A 192 1.01 -16.68 15.89
CA LEU A 192 1.01 -18.14 15.84
C LEU A 192 0.07 -18.66 14.75
N VAL A 193 -1.18 -18.17 14.71
CA VAL A 193 -2.16 -18.55 13.67
C VAL A 193 -1.64 -18.21 12.28
N GLY A 194 -1.09 -17.00 12.10
CA GLY A 194 -0.50 -16.57 10.84
C GLY A 194 0.67 -17.44 10.37
N LEU A 195 1.55 -17.87 11.28
CA LEU A 195 2.66 -18.78 10.96
C LEU A 195 2.15 -20.17 10.55
N VAL A 196 1.16 -20.71 11.25
CA VAL A 196 0.56 -22.01 10.93
C VAL A 196 -0.10 -21.95 9.54
N VAL A 197 -0.92 -20.94 9.28
CA VAL A 197 -1.60 -20.77 7.98
C VAL A 197 -0.59 -20.51 6.87
N GLY A 198 0.43 -19.66 7.10
CA GLY A 198 1.50 -19.41 6.14
C GLY A 198 2.30 -20.69 5.82
N TRP A 199 2.55 -21.54 6.81
CA TRP A 199 3.22 -22.83 6.61
C TRP A 199 2.35 -23.81 5.80
N VAL A 200 1.07 -23.95 6.15
CA VAL A 200 0.12 -24.80 5.40
C VAL A 200 -0.03 -24.31 3.96
N ALA A 201 -0.21 -23.00 3.74
CA ALA A 201 -0.32 -22.42 2.41
C ALA A 201 0.96 -22.64 1.58
N ALA A 202 2.15 -22.52 2.19
CA ALA A 202 3.41 -22.82 1.52
C ALA A 202 3.49 -24.29 1.11
N TRP A 203 3.12 -25.20 2.01
CA TRP A 203 3.09 -26.64 1.72
C TRP A 203 2.10 -26.97 0.60
N VAL A 204 0.89 -26.41 0.61
CA VAL A 204 -0.08 -26.60 -0.47
C VAL A 204 0.50 -26.11 -1.80
N ARG A 205 1.04 -24.88 -1.86
CA ARG A 205 1.58 -24.30 -3.10
C ARG A 205 2.76 -25.07 -3.68
N THR A 206 3.63 -25.63 -2.84
CA THR A 206 4.75 -26.47 -3.33
C THR A 206 4.30 -27.74 -4.06
N ASN A 207 3.05 -28.18 -3.87
CA ASN A 207 2.48 -29.34 -4.53
C ASN A 207 1.56 -28.97 -5.71
N LEU A 208 1.40 -27.67 -6.02
CA LEU A 208 0.59 -27.20 -7.14
C LEU A 208 1.47 -26.95 -8.36
N THR A 209 1.00 -27.38 -9.52
CA THR A 209 1.64 -27.12 -10.83
C THR A 209 0.81 -26.18 -11.71
N ASP A 210 -0.48 -26.01 -11.39
CA ASP A 210 -1.43 -25.19 -12.15
C ASP A 210 -1.43 -23.74 -11.63
N THR A 211 -1.08 -22.80 -12.51
CA THR A 211 -0.96 -21.37 -12.21
C THR A 211 -2.28 -20.75 -11.68
N PRO A 212 -3.44 -20.91 -12.37
CA PRO A 212 -4.74 -20.45 -11.84
C PRO A 212 -5.06 -20.94 -10.42
N VAL A 213 -4.81 -22.21 -10.11
CA VAL A 213 -5.08 -22.77 -8.77
C VAL A 213 -4.13 -22.15 -7.74
N GLU A 214 -2.85 -21.98 -8.08
CA GLU A 214 -1.87 -21.34 -7.19
C GLU A 214 -2.25 -19.90 -6.85
N ILE A 215 -2.70 -19.12 -7.83
CA ILE A 215 -3.21 -17.75 -7.63
C ILE A 215 -4.46 -17.77 -6.75
N THR A 216 -5.38 -18.72 -6.97
CA THR A 216 -6.60 -18.85 -6.16
C THR A 216 -6.27 -19.14 -4.69
N VAL A 217 -5.34 -20.06 -4.42
CA VAL A 217 -4.85 -20.31 -3.05
C VAL A 217 -4.23 -19.04 -2.47
N SER A 218 -3.52 -18.25 -3.29
CA SER A 218 -2.98 -16.96 -2.89
C SER A 218 -4.05 -15.99 -2.41
N LEU A 219 -5.13 -15.85 -3.17
CA LEU A 219 -6.26 -14.98 -2.82
C LEU A 219 -7.01 -15.45 -1.56
N ILE A 220 -7.09 -16.76 -1.32
CA ILE A 220 -7.78 -17.32 -0.14
C ILE A 220 -6.94 -17.19 1.14
N THR A 221 -5.61 -17.28 1.03
CA THR A 221 -4.65 -17.26 2.15
C THR A 221 -4.90 -16.14 3.18
N PRO A 222 -5.08 -14.85 2.82
CA PRO A 222 -5.34 -13.79 3.80
C PRO A 222 -6.59 -14.06 4.65
N TYR A 223 -7.68 -14.51 4.04
CA TYR A 223 -8.92 -14.82 4.74
C TYR A 223 -8.77 -16.05 5.64
N ALA A 224 -8.04 -17.07 5.17
CA ALA A 224 -7.72 -18.27 5.95
C ALA A 224 -6.85 -17.97 7.16
N ALA A 225 -6.07 -16.88 7.15
CA ALA A 225 -5.33 -16.41 8.32
C ALA A 225 -6.19 -15.54 9.24
N TYR A 226 -6.95 -14.62 8.66
CA TYR A 226 -7.74 -13.63 9.41
C TYR A 226 -8.93 -14.26 10.15
N LEU A 227 -9.76 -15.05 9.46
CA LEU A 227 -11.01 -15.57 10.02
C LEU A 227 -10.80 -16.49 11.24
N PRO A 228 -9.91 -17.50 11.20
CA PRO A 228 -9.68 -18.34 12.39
C PRO A 228 -9.12 -17.56 13.56
N ALA A 229 -8.25 -16.57 13.30
CA ALA A 229 -7.70 -15.71 14.35
C ALA A 229 -8.81 -14.90 15.05
N GLU A 230 -9.74 -14.33 14.29
CA GLU A 230 -10.91 -13.65 14.86
C GLU A 230 -11.80 -14.60 15.67
N LEU A 231 -12.03 -15.83 15.19
CA LEU A 231 -12.81 -16.84 15.92
C LEU A 231 -12.15 -17.24 17.25
N PHE A 232 -10.82 -17.28 17.31
CA PHE A 232 -10.07 -17.54 18.54
C PHE A 232 -9.93 -16.30 19.44
N GLY A 233 -10.47 -15.15 19.03
CA GLY A 233 -10.35 -13.88 19.77
C GLY A 233 -8.93 -13.32 19.79
N VAL A 234 -8.07 -13.73 18.85
CA VAL A 234 -6.71 -13.21 18.67
C VAL A 234 -6.65 -12.26 17.47
N SER A 235 -5.52 -11.59 17.22
CA SER A 235 -5.46 -10.56 16.18
C SER A 235 -5.48 -11.14 14.77
N GLY A 236 -6.61 -11.00 14.05
CA GLY A 236 -6.73 -11.36 12.64
C GLY A 236 -5.77 -10.57 11.73
N VAL A 237 -5.57 -9.29 12.04
CA VAL A 237 -4.61 -8.41 11.34
C VAL A 237 -3.19 -8.97 11.42
N LEU A 238 -2.71 -9.31 12.62
CA LEU A 238 -1.36 -9.87 12.78
C LEU A 238 -1.24 -11.27 12.18
N ALA A 239 -2.33 -12.06 12.15
CA ALA A 239 -2.33 -13.34 11.47
C ALA A 239 -2.12 -13.19 9.96
N ALA A 240 -2.86 -12.28 9.30
CA ALA A 240 -2.72 -12.00 7.88
C ALA A 240 -1.33 -11.43 7.54
N VAL A 241 -0.83 -10.47 8.32
CA VAL A 241 0.52 -9.90 8.16
C VAL A 241 1.60 -10.95 8.33
N THR A 242 1.49 -11.80 9.36
CA THR A 242 2.48 -12.84 9.62
C THR A 242 2.50 -13.91 8.53
N ALA A 243 1.32 -14.31 8.03
CA ALA A 243 1.21 -15.21 6.89
C ALA A 243 1.85 -14.60 5.62
N GLY A 244 1.59 -13.31 5.36
CA GLY A 244 2.19 -12.55 4.25
C GLY A 244 3.72 -12.51 4.34
N LEU A 245 4.28 -12.09 5.49
CA LEU A 245 5.73 -12.04 5.72
C LEU A 245 6.40 -13.42 5.56
N TYR A 246 5.75 -14.48 6.07
CA TYR A 246 6.26 -15.84 5.97
C TYR A 246 6.33 -16.34 4.52
N LEU A 247 5.25 -16.13 3.75
CA LEU A 247 5.15 -16.56 2.37
C LEU A 247 6.00 -15.70 1.43
N GLY A 248 6.04 -14.38 1.66
CA GLY A 248 6.85 -13.44 0.87
C GLY A 248 8.33 -13.83 0.85
N ARG A 249 8.87 -14.23 2.01
CA ARG A 249 10.25 -14.73 2.15
C ARG A 249 10.55 -15.99 1.32
N ARG A 250 9.55 -16.83 1.09
CA ARG A 250 9.69 -18.11 0.37
C ARG A 250 9.13 -18.06 -1.04
N SER A 251 8.63 -16.91 -1.50
CA SER A 251 7.99 -16.74 -2.81
C SER A 251 8.85 -17.28 -3.97
N SER A 252 10.17 -17.07 -3.94
CA SER A 252 11.10 -17.57 -4.95
C SER A 252 11.28 -19.09 -4.97
N GLN A 253 11.00 -19.77 -3.86
CA GLN A 253 11.14 -21.22 -3.68
C GLN A 253 9.83 -21.97 -3.93
N ILE A 254 8.69 -21.31 -3.72
CA ILE A 254 7.37 -21.96 -3.69
C ILE A 254 6.50 -21.64 -4.91
N MET A 255 6.79 -20.55 -5.64
CA MET A 255 5.96 -20.12 -6.78
C MET A 255 6.68 -20.33 -8.10
N GLY A 256 5.98 -20.85 -9.11
CA GLY A 256 6.47 -20.92 -10.49
C GLY A 256 6.68 -19.53 -11.11
N SER A 257 7.50 -19.40 -12.15
CA SER A 257 7.77 -18.11 -12.81
C SER A 257 6.51 -17.45 -13.38
N GLU A 258 5.62 -18.25 -13.99
CA GLU A 258 4.36 -17.76 -14.53
C GLU A 258 3.40 -17.31 -13.43
N ALA A 259 3.25 -18.09 -12.37
CA ALA A 259 2.40 -17.75 -11.22
C ALA A 259 2.89 -16.50 -10.49
N ARG A 260 4.20 -16.23 -10.45
CA ARG A 260 4.73 -14.96 -9.91
C ARG A 260 4.34 -13.76 -10.76
N LEU A 261 4.44 -13.87 -12.09
CA LEU A 261 4.12 -12.78 -13.00
C LEU A 261 2.60 -12.50 -13.03
N ALA A 262 1.81 -13.54 -13.30
CA ALA A 262 0.36 -13.44 -13.35
C ALA A 262 -0.24 -13.09 -11.98
N GLY A 263 0.29 -13.69 -10.90
CA GLY A 263 -0.16 -13.41 -9.54
C GLY A 263 0.07 -11.95 -9.14
N ARG A 264 1.20 -11.34 -9.52
CA ARG A 264 1.45 -9.92 -9.26
C ARG A 264 0.40 -9.03 -9.92
N ALA A 265 0.09 -9.25 -11.20
CA ALA A 265 -0.92 -8.48 -11.92
C ALA A 265 -2.33 -8.61 -11.29
N VAL A 266 -2.70 -9.84 -10.87
CA VAL A 266 -3.97 -10.11 -10.18
C VAL A 266 -4.03 -9.36 -8.84
N TRP A 267 -2.96 -9.41 -8.05
CA TRP A 267 -2.89 -8.71 -6.77
C TRP A 267 -2.93 -7.19 -6.92
N GLU A 268 -2.18 -6.63 -7.88
CA GLU A 268 -2.20 -5.20 -8.18
C GLU A 268 -3.61 -4.74 -8.57
N SER A 269 -4.29 -5.50 -9.45
CA SER A 269 -5.66 -5.23 -9.86
C SER A 269 -6.64 -5.34 -8.69
N LEU A 270 -6.50 -6.36 -7.85
CA LEU A 270 -7.38 -6.55 -6.68
C LEU A 270 -7.20 -5.42 -5.66
N VAL A 271 -5.96 -5.09 -5.28
CA VAL A 271 -5.65 -3.98 -4.36
C VAL A 271 -6.18 -2.67 -4.91
N PHE A 272 -5.98 -2.43 -6.19
CA PHE A 272 -6.50 -1.28 -6.89
C PHE A 272 -8.03 -1.18 -6.78
N LEU A 273 -8.76 -2.27 -7.06
CA LEU A 273 -10.20 -2.30 -6.96
C LEU A 273 -10.70 -2.12 -5.51
N LEU A 274 -10.08 -2.81 -4.55
CA LEU A 274 -10.43 -2.70 -3.13
C LEU A 274 -10.24 -1.26 -2.62
N ASN A 275 -9.10 -0.64 -2.90
CA ASN A 275 -8.86 0.77 -2.58
C ASN A 275 -9.85 1.67 -3.31
N GLY A 276 -10.09 1.39 -4.60
CA GLY A 276 -11.09 2.02 -5.46
C GLY A 276 -12.44 2.16 -4.80
N VAL A 277 -13.02 1.00 -4.46
CA VAL A 277 -14.33 0.87 -3.83
C VAL A 277 -14.36 1.58 -2.49
N VAL A 278 -13.34 1.41 -1.64
CA VAL A 278 -13.36 2.06 -0.33
C VAL A 278 -13.30 3.57 -0.47
N PHE A 279 -12.26 4.15 -1.10
CA PHE A 279 -12.12 5.61 -1.22
C PHE A 279 -13.35 6.28 -1.85
N LEU A 280 -13.94 5.64 -2.86
CA LEU A 280 -15.15 6.15 -3.50
C LEU A 280 -16.36 6.10 -2.55
N SER A 281 -16.49 5.02 -1.78
CA SER A 281 -17.55 4.88 -0.76
C SER A 281 -17.38 5.87 0.39
N ILE A 282 -16.14 6.18 0.79
CA ILE A 282 -15.84 7.23 1.78
C ILE A 282 -16.44 8.57 1.32
N GLY A 283 -16.14 8.97 0.09
CA GLY A 283 -16.64 10.21 -0.49
C GLY A 283 -18.17 10.22 -0.56
N PHE A 284 -18.77 9.09 -0.90
CA PHE A 284 -20.22 8.96 -0.96
C PHE A 284 -20.86 9.17 0.42
N GLN A 285 -20.28 8.58 1.48
CA GLN A 285 -20.86 8.59 2.81
C GLN A 285 -20.85 9.98 3.46
N ILE A 286 -19.78 10.77 3.26
CA ILE A 286 -19.75 12.15 3.74
C ILE A 286 -20.82 13.01 3.06
N ALA A 287 -21.10 12.78 1.77
CA ALA A 287 -22.17 13.49 1.07
C ALA A 287 -23.55 13.17 1.66
N SER A 288 -23.77 11.90 2.03
CA SER A 288 -24.99 11.48 2.73
C SER A 288 -25.14 12.19 4.10
N ILE A 289 -24.10 12.16 4.93
CA ILE A 289 -24.09 12.80 6.26
C ILE A 289 -24.29 14.32 6.13
N SER A 290 -23.68 14.95 5.13
CA SER A 290 -23.79 16.39 4.89
C SER A 290 -25.22 16.87 4.58
N ARG A 291 -26.07 15.98 4.05
CA ARG A 291 -27.48 16.28 3.75
C ARG A 291 -28.38 16.17 4.97
N GLN A 292 -27.96 15.42 5.99
CA GLN A 292 -28.75 15.13 7.18
C GLN A 292 -28.38 16.01 8.37
N MET A 293 -27.23 16.69 8.30
CA MET A 293 -26.67 17.50 9.39
C MET A 293 -26.75 19.00 9.08
N ASP A 294 -26.99 19.82 10.10
CA ASP A 294 -26.94 21.28 9.94
C ASP A 294 -25.53 21.74 9.56
N ARG A 295 -25.44 22.77 8.71
CA ARG A 295 -24.18 23.27 8.17
C ARG A 295 -23.25 23.77 9.28
N THR A 296 -23.81 24.39 10.33
CA THR A 296 -23.03 24.93 11.43
C THR A 296 -22.27 23.82 12.17
N THR A 297 -22.94 22.73 12.53
CA THR A 297 -22.35 21.56 13.17
C THR A 297 -21.32 20.88 12.26
N LEU A 298 -21.61 20.74 10.96
CA LEU A 298 -20.66 20.18 10.00
C LEU A 298 -19.35 20.97 9.96
N PHE A 299 -19.42 22.31 9.89
CA PHE A 299 -18.23 23.14 9.88
C PHE A 299 -17.49 23.13 11.22
N GLN A 300 -18.19 23.04 12.35
CA GLN A 300 -17.56 22.88 13.65
C GLN A 300 -16.78 21.57 13.74
N LEU A 301 -17.39 20.44 13.36
CA LEU A 301 -16.73 19.13 13.35
C LEU A 301 -15.58 19.06 12.35
N ALA A 302 -15.71 19.69 11.18
CA ALA A 302 -14.61 19.84 10.24
C ALA A 302 -13.46 20.68 10.85
N GLY A 303 -13.77 21.77 11.56
CA GLY A 303 -12.79 22.55 12.31
C GLY A 303 -12.03 21.71 13.35
N VAL A 304 -12.74 20.85 14.10
CA VAL A 304 -12.13 19.87 15.01
C VAL A 304 -11.24 18.90 14.24
N GLY A 305 -11.70 18.36 13.10
CA GLY A 305 -10.91 17.49 12.24
C GLY A 305 -9.61 18.12 11.73
N ILE A 306 -9.63 19.41 11.37
CA ILE A 306 -8.43 20.17 10.99
C ILE A 306 -7.47 20.28 12.19
N LEU A 307 -7.96 20.65 13.38
CA LEU A 307 -7.14 20.74 14.59
C LEU A 307 -6.52 19.39 14.96
N VAL A 308 -7.30 18.31 14.89
CA VAL A 308 -6.83 16.94 15.08
C VAL A 308 -5.74 16.59 14.06
N SER A 309 -5.91 16.97 12.79
CA SER A 309 -4.90 16.75 11.75
C SER A 309 -3.58 17.45 12.07
N VAL A 310 -3.65 18.72 12.49
CA VAL A 310 -2.46 19.49 12.90
C VAL A 310 -1.79 18.84 14.11
N ALA A 311 -2.57 18.42 15.11
CA ALA A 311 -2.04 17.73 16.29
C ALA A 311 -1.33 16.42 15.90
N LEU A 312 -1.93 15.62 15.02
CA LEU A 312 -1.34 14.37 14.51
C LEU A 312 -0.03 14.59 13.75
N VAL A 313 0.03 15.62 12.89
CA VAL A 313 1.26 15.99 12.17
C VAL A 313 2.34 16.46 13.15
N ALA A 314 1.96 17.28 14.14
CA ALA A 314 2.89 17.77 15.16
C ALA A 314 3.43 16.63 16.04
N VAL A 315 2.57 15.74 16.54
CA VAL A 315 2.98 14.59 17.35
C VAL A 315 3.94 13.70 16.57
N ARG A 316 3.64 13.41 15.29
CA ARG A 316 4.53 12.63 14.43
C ARG A 316 5.89 13.30 14.23
N ALA A 317 5.90 14.60 13.92
CA ALA A 317 7.14 15.36 13.74
C ALA A 317 7.99 15.39 15.02
N LEU A 318 7.37 15.69 16.17
CA LEU A 318 8.05 15.71 17.46
C LEU A 318 8.61 14.34 17.84
N TRP A 319 7.86 13.26 17.59
CA TRP A 319 8.29 11.90 17.88
C TRP A 319 9.50 11.50 17.06
N ILE A 320 9.46 11.71 15.74
CA ILE A 320 10.55 11.34 14.82
C ILE A 320 11.81 12.18 15.10
N LEU A 321 11.64 13.48 15.36
CA LEU A 321 12.75 14.35 15.79
C LEU A 321 13.34 13.89 17.13
N GLY A 322 12.49 13.48 18.07
CA GLY A 322 12.91 12.95 19.37
C GLY A 322 13.69 11.64 19.27
N MET A 323 13.25 10.72 18.42
CA MET A 323 13.95 9.45 18.14
C MET A 323 15.36 9.69 17.61
N ASN A 324 15.50 10.66 16.70
CA ASN A 324 16.76 10.92 16.01
C ASN A 324 17.63 11.94 16.75
N LEU A 325 17.22 12.46 17.91
CA LEU A 325 17.91 13.55 18.62
C LEU A 325 19.40 13.27 18.89
N LYS A 326 19.76 12.05 19.29
CA LYS A 326 21.17 11.66 19.52
C LYS A 326 22.00 11.63 18.23
N GLU A 327 21.37 11.18 17.15
CA GLU A 327 22.02 11.06 15.83
C GLU A 327 22.12 12.42 15.14
N LEU A 328 21.17 13.31 15.43
CA LEU A 328 21.15 14.72 15.04
C LEU A 328 22.22 15.55 15.75
N LEU A 329 22.78 15.06 16.86
CA LEU A 329 23.88 15.70 17.58
C LEU A 329 25.26 15.20 17.12
N SER A 330 25.31 14.12 16.33
CA SER A 330 26.55 13.58 15.76
C SER A 330 26.82 14.15 14.36
N ASN A 331 28.07 14.50 14.06
CA ASN A 331 28.41 15.40 12.95
C ASN A 331 28.44 14.72 11.56
N ASP A 332 28.78 13.43 11.48
CA ASP A 332 29.15 12.80 10.20
C ASP A 332 27.97 12.58 9.22
N ARG A 333 26.72 12.53 9.68
CA ARG A 333 25.53 12.26 8.82
C ARG A 333 24.30 13.11 9.15
N ARG A 334 24.49 14.23 9.84
CA ARG A 334 23.41 15.06 10.41
C ARG A 334 22.43 15.58 9.36
N ARG A 335 22.94 16.09 8.22
CA ARG A 335 22.12 16.72 7.18
C ARG A 335 21.21 15.72 6.47
N THR A 336 21.73 14.55 6.08
CA THR A 336 20.95 13.52 5.39
C THR A 336 19.86 12.96 6.30
N ARG A 337 20.19 12.67 7.57
CA ARG A 337 19.21 12.17 8.55
C ARG A 337 18.13 13.18 8.91
N LEU A 338 18.44 14.48 8.93
CA LEU A 338 17.44 15.54 9.08
C LEU A 338 16.43 15.54 7.93
N ARG A 339 16.92 15.49 6.69
CA ARG A 339 16.06 15.45 5.51
C ARG A 339 15.15 14.23 5.53
N GLU A 340 15.72 13.04 5.79
CA GLU A 340 14.95 11.79 5.91
C GLU A 340 13.88 11.89 7.00
N SER A 341 14.22 12.46 8.16
CA SER A 341 13.29 12.65 9.27
C SER A 341 12.11 13.56 8.92
N ILE A 342 12.35 14.64 8.15
CA ILE A 342 11.29 15.55 7.70
C ILE A 342 10.37 14.83 6.74
N VAL A 343 10.90 14.09 5.75
CA VAL A 343 10.08 13.30 4.81
C VAL A 343 9.27 12.25 5.55
N LEU A 344 9.89 11.50 6.47
CA LEU A 344 9.20 10.49 7.28
C LEU A 344 8.07 11.09 8.14
N SER A 345 8.30 12.30 8.66
CA SER A 345 7.31 13.05 9.44
C SER A 345 6.15 13.55 8.58
N TRP A 346 6.42 13.97 7.35
CA TRP A 346 5.42 14.49 6.43
C TRP A 346 4.63 13.40 5.69
N ALA A 347 5.19 12.19 5.59
CA ALA A 347 4.61 11.05 4.87
C ALA A 347 3.45 10.33 5.61
N GLY A 348 2.93 10.88 6.71
CA GLY A 348 1.86 10.28 7.51
C GLY A 348 0.46 10.47 6.94
N MET A 349 0.18 10.02 5.71
CA MET A 349 -1.18 10.08 5.13
C MET A 349 -2.12 9.11 5.85
N ARG A 350 -3.41 9.43 6.05
CA ARG A 350 -4.39 8.49 6.64
C ARG A 350 -5.20 7.83 5.52
N GLY A 351 -5.57 6.57 5.72
CA GLY A 351 -6.14 5.75 4.66
C GLY A 351 -7.39 4.97 5.04
N VAL A 352 -7.58 3.88 4.30
CA VAL A 352 -8.80 3.07 4.22
C VAL A 352 -9.21 2.47 5.58
N VAL A 353 -8.24 2.00 6.36
CA VAL A 353 -8.48 1.28 7.62
C VAL A 353 -9.15 2.17 8.67
N SER A 354 -8.74 3.44 8.75
CA SER A 354 -9.32 4.44 9.65
C SER A 354 -10.82 4.57 9.44
N LEU A 355 -11.29 4.71 8.20
CA LEU A 355 -12.71 4.86 7.98
C LEU A 355 -13.48 3.57 8.22
N ALA A 356 -12.97 2.41 7.79
CA ALA A 356 -13.61 1.13 8.07
C ALA A 356 -13.95 0.99 9.57
N ALA A 357 -12.99 1.35 10.43
CA ALA A 357 -13.17 1.39 11.87
C ALA A 357 -14.15 2.47 12.33
N ALA A 358 -14.17 3.67 11.73
CA ALA A 358 -15.17 4.69 12.03
C ALA A 358 -16.61 4.22 11.72
N LEU A 359 -16.79 3.46 10.63
CA LEU A 359 -18.11 2.95 10.24
C LEU A 359 -18.59 1.84 11.16
N ALA A 360 -17.68 1.04 11.71
CA ALA A 360 -17.99 -0.05 12.64
C ALA A 360 -18.41 0.42 14.05
N LEU A 361 -18.40 1.72 14.33
CA LEU A 361 -18.79 2.23 15.64
C LEU A 361 -20.28 1.97 15.91
N PRO A 362 -20.63 1.44 17.09
CA PRO A 362 -22.03 1.25 17.48
C PRO A 362 -22.75 2.59 17.55
N VAL A 363 -23.97 2.63 17.01
CA VAL A 363 -24.81 3.83 16.99
C VAL A 363 -25.29 4.11 18.42
N SER A 364 -24.62 5.03 19.09
CA SER A 364 -25.01 5.54 20.40
C SER A 364 -25.25 7.05 20.30
N ALA A 365 -26.39 7.49 20.83
CA ALA A 365 -26.75 8.89 20.87
C ALA A 365 -25.86 9.65 21.88
N LEU A 366 -25.39 10.83 21.51
CA LEU A 366 -24.73 11.73 22.47
C LEU A 366 -25.78 12.34 23.40
N PRO A 367 -25.55 12.41 24.73
CA PRO A 367 -26.51 13.01 25.66
C PRO A 367 -26.84 14.47 25.27
N GLY A 368 -28.11 14.76 24.99
CA GLY A 368 -28.60 16.12 24.71
C GLY A 368 -28.50 16.60 23.27
N SER A 369 -28.22 15.73 22.28
CA SER A 369 -28.23 16.10 20.86
C SER A 369 -28.93 15.05 19.99
N THR A 370 -29.41 15.43 18.80
CA THR A 370 -29.88 14.49 17.76
C THR A 370 -28.73 13.82 17.00
N LEU A 371 -27.48 14.19 17.31
CA LEU A 371 -26.28 13.64 16.69
C LEU A 371 -25.84 12.36 17.40
N THR A 372 -25.49 11.36 16.61
CA THR A 372 -24.83 10.16 17.13
C THR A 372 -23.34 10.45 17.27
N ALA A 373 -22.68 9.84 18.26
CA ALA A 373 -21.23 9.95 18.40
C ALA A 373 -20.50 9.46 17.14
N ARG A 374 -21.12 8.49 16.44
CA ARG A 374 -20.65 7.93 15.18
C ARG A 374 -20.58 8.98 14.08
N ASP A 375 -21.62 9.80 13.90
CA ASP A 375 -21.62 10.83 12.84
C ASP A 375 -20.52 11.87 13.07
N ALA A 376 -20.33 12.30 14.32
CA ALA A 376 -19.25 13.20 14.70
C ALA A 376 -17.86 12.60 14.39
N ILE A 377 -17.64 11.34 14.77
CA ILE A 377 -16.39 10.63 14.51
C ILE A 377 -16.14 10.42 13.01
N ILE A 378 -17.18 10.13 12.22
CA ILE A 378 -17.05 9.98 10.77
C ILE A 378 -16.64 11.31 10.12
N VAL A 379 -17.28 12.43 10.50
CA VAL A 379 -16.93 13.75 9.93
C VAL A 379 -15.49 14.16 10.30
N ILE A 380 -15.08 13.94 11.56
CA ILE A 380 -13.71 14.22 12.02
C ILE A 380 -12.72 13.33 11.27
N THR A 381 -12.96 12.01 11.22
CA THR A 381 -12.10 11.04 10.53
C THR A 381 -11.98 11.37 9.04
N PHE A 382 -13.09 11.68 8.38
CA PHE A 382 -13.12 12.10 6.98
C PHE A 382 -12.28 13.36 6.77
N THR A 383 -12.44 14.37 7.63
CA THR A 383 -11.67 15.61 7.53
C THR A 383 -10.19 15.35 7.71
N VAL A 384 -9.80 14.46 8.64
CA VAL A 384 -8.40 14.05 8.82
C VAL A 384 -7.86 13.35 7.58
N ILE A 385 -8.61 12.40 7.01
CA ILE A 385 -8.23 11.73 5.76
C ILE A 385 -8.10 12.76 4.64
N LEU A 386 -9.04 13.70 4.48
CA LEU A 386 -8.98 14.72 3.44
C LEU A 386 -7.74 15.62 3.61
N VAL A 387 -7.50 16.14 4.80
CA VAL A 387 -6.35 17.03 5.07
C VAL A 387 -5.02 16.29 4.87
N THR A 388 -4.93 15.04 5.31
CA THR A 388 -3.66 14.29 5.23
C THR A 388 -3.45 13.69 3.83
N LEU A 389 -4.43 13.01 3.26
CA LEU A 389 -4.33 12.41 1.93
C LEU A 389 -4.22 13.45 0.81
N VAL A 390 -5.06 14.50 0.84
CA VAL A 390 -5.02 15.55 -0.19
C VAL A 390 -3.92 16.56 0.12
N GLY A 391 -3.89 17.08 1.35
CA GLY A 391 -2.90 18.09 1.74
C GLY A 391 -1.48 17.53 1.78
N GLN A 392 -1.20 16.49 2.57
CA GLN A 392 0.16 15.92 2.63
C GLN A 392 0.50 15.17 1.33
N GLY A 393 -0.45 14.45 0.72
CA GLY A 393 -0.18 13.73 -0.53
C GLY A 393 0.21 14.63 -1.71
N LEU A 394 -0.40 15.81 -1.85
CA LEU A 394 -0.03 16.77 -2.90
C LEU A 394 1.25 17.55 -2.56
N THR A 395 1.55 17.76 -1.28
CA THR A 395 2.73 18.55 -0.85
C THR A 395 3.99 17.71 -0.64
N LEU A 396 3.86 16.40 -0.38
CA LEU A 396 5.00 15.50 -0.18
C LEU A 396 6.00 15.51 -1.35
N PRO A 397 5.60 15.48 -2.63
CA PRO A 397 6.53 15.63 -3.75
C PRO A 397 7.35 16.92 -3.71
N LEU A 398 6.74 18.04 -3.30
CA LEU A 398 7.41 19.32 -3.19
C LEU A 398 8.42 19.32 -2.03
N VAL A 399 8.06 18.69 -0.91
CA VAL A 399 8.95 18.53 0.26
C VAL A 399 10.16 17.68 -0.10
N ILE A 400 9.97 16.56 -0.80
CA ILE A 400 11.07 15.67 -1.22
C ILE A 400 12.03 16.41 -2.16
N ARG A 401 11.50 17.07 -3.20
CA ARG A 401 12.31 17.85 -4.15
C ARG A 401 13.04 19.02 -3.49
N GLY A 402 12.36 19.75 -2.61
CA GLY A 402 12.94 20.88 -1.89
C GLY A 402 14.07 20.47 -0.93
N LEU A 403 14.05 19.24 -0.43
CA LEU A 403 15.10 18.69 0.44
C LEU A 403 16.24 18.02 -0.34
N GLY A 404 16.09 17.79 -1.64
CA GLY A 404 17.09 17.08 -2.46
C GLY A 404 17.33 15.65 -1.97
N LEU A 405 16.27 14.94 -1.57
CA LEU A 405 16.29 13.50 -1.33
C LEU A 405 15.84 12.80 -2.61
N GLY A 406 16.64 11.87 -3.12
CA GLY A 406 16.37 11.15 -4.37
C GLY A 406 17.31 11.44 -5.52
N SER A 407 18.57 11.80 -5.24
CA SER A 407 19.65 11.68 -6.23
C SER A 407 20.08 10.21 -6.30
N ASP A 408 20.14 9.66 -7.52
CA ASP A 408 20.31 8.25 -7.94
C ASP A 408 21.50 7.43 -7.38
N ASP A 409 22.21 7.93 -6.36
CA ASP A 409 23.51 7.39 -5.97
C ASP A 409 23.47 6.06 -5.19
N ASP A 410 22.41 5.68 -4.47
CA ASP A 410 22.46 4.45 -3.64
C ASP A 410 21.80 3.22 -4.28
N GLU A 411 20.65 3.36 -4.96
CA GLU A 411 19.95 2.21 -5.59
C GLU A 411 20.54 1.83 -6.95
N GLY A 412 20.95 2.83 -7.75
CA GLY A 412 21.59 2.61 -9.05
C GLY A 412 22.88 1.79 -8.89
N HIS A 413 23.66 2.07 -7.85
CA HIS A 413 24.91 1.35 -7.59
C HIS A 413 24.69 -0.11 -7.17
N GLU A 414 23.73 -0.42 -6.30
CA GLU A 414 23.47 -1.80 -5.88
C GLU A 414 22.88 -2.63 -7.03
N ALA A 415 21.94 -2.06 -7.80
CA ALA A 415 21.33 -2.73 -8.96
C ALA A 415 22.33 -2.88 -10.11
N SER A 416 23.10 -1.85 -10.44
CA SER A 416 24.13 -1.90 -11.49
C SER A 416 25.23 -2.88 -11.13
N HIS A 417 25.73 -2.88 -9.88
CA HIS A 417 26.70 -3.89 -9.43
C HIS A 417 26.13 -5.32 -9.53
N ALA A 418 24.86 -5.53 -9.16
CA ALA A 418 24.22 -6.83 -9.32
C ALA A 418 24.09 -7.23 -10.80
N ARG A 419 23.71 -6.29 -11.69
CA ARG A 419 23.60 -6.53 -13.14
C ARG A 419 24.95 -6.82 -13.78
N GLN A 420 25.99 -6.08 -13.43
CA GLN A 420 27.37 -6.32 -13.88
C GLN A 420 27.85 -7.71 -13.45
N GLU A 421 27.68 -8.09 -12.18
CA GLU A 421 28.05 -9.44 -11.72
C GLU A 421 27.26 -10.53 -12.47
N LEU A 422 25.97 -10.33 -12.76
CA LEU A 422 25.18 -11.26 -13.55
C LEU A 422 25.69 -11.40 -15.00
N ILE A 423 26.08 -10.29 -15.64
CA ILE A 423 26.65 -10.27 -16.99
C ILE A 423 28.00 -10.98 -17.00
N ASP A 424 28.87 -10.69 -16.03
CA ASP A 424 30.17 -11.35 -15.87
C ASP A 424 30.04 -12.87 -15.71
N GLN A 425 29.10 -13.31 -14.85
CA GLN A 425 28.83 -14.73 -14.66
C GLN A 425 28.27 -15.39 -15.92
N ALA A 426 27.41 -14.68 -16.68
CA ALA A 426 26.91 -15.17 -17.95
C ALA A 426 28.04 -15.32 -18.99
N LEU A 427 28.90 -14.32 -19.14
CA LEU A 427 30.06 -14.36 -20.06
C LEU A 427 31.02 -15.50 -19.70
N ARG A 428 31.38 -15.65 -18.42
CA ARG A 428 32.19 -16.78 -17.93
C ARG A 428 31.54 -18.12 -18.25
N ARG A 429 30.21 -18.22 -18.14
CA ARG A 429 29.48 -19.46 -18.45
C ARG A 429 29.48 -19.75 -19.95
N ILE A 430 29.36 -18.73 -20.80
CA ILE A 430 29.44 -18.85 -22.26
C ILE A 430 30.80 -19.40 -22.69
N ASP A 431 31.90 -18.94 -22.08
CA ASP A 431 33.25 -19.45 -22.38
C ASP A 431 33.43 -20.93 -22.04
N LEU A 432 32.75 -21.41 -20.99
CA LEU A 432 32.73 -22.84 -20.65
C LEU A 432 31.86 -23.64 -21.64
N LEU A 433 30.75 -23.06 -22.11
CA LEU A 433 29.86 -23.70 -23.09
C LEU A 433 30.53 -23.82 -24.46
N GLU A 434 31.40 -22.89 -24.84
CA GLU A 434 32.19 -22.98 -26.07
C GLU A 434 33.01 -24.26 -26.14
N LYS A 435 33.59 -24.67 -25.01
CA LYS A 435 34.37 -25.93 -24.91
C LYS A 435 33.49 -27.17 -24.97
N LYS A 436 32.24 -27.07 -24.47
CA LYS A 436 31.30 -28.20 -24.41
C LYS A 436 30.57 -28.42 -25.74
N TRP A 437 30.28 -27.35 -26.48
CA TRP A 437 29.50 -27.38 -27.72
C TRP A 437 30.23 -26.67 -28.88
N PRO A 438 31.40 -27.16 -29.31
CA PRO A 438 32.23 -26.47 -30.29
C PRO A 438 31.58 -26.32 -31.68
N THR A 439 30.58 -27.15 -32.01
CA THR A 439 29.80 -27.06 -33.26
C THR A 439 28.75 -25.95 -33.27
N HIS A 440 28.42 -25.34 -32.12
CA HIS A 440 27.38 -24.31 -32.01
C HIS A 440 27.97 -22.89 -31.86
N ARG A 441 29.18 -22.66 -32.38
CA ARG A 441 29.86 -21.35 -32.34
C ARG A 441 28.99 -20.14 -32.73
N PRO A 442 28.17 -20.18 -33.81
CA PRO A 442 27.34 -19.04 -34.18
C PRO A 442 26.38 -18.59 -33.08
N LEU A 443 25.74 -19.53 -32.38
CA LEU A 443 24.84 -19.22 -31.27
C LEU A 443 25.60 -18.68 -30.05
N ILE A 444 26.78 -19.26 -29.77
CA ILE A 444 27.64 -18.85 -28.66
C ILE A 444 28.17 -17.43 -28.88
N ASP A 445 28.58 -17.10 -30.10
CA ASP A 445 29.04 -15.76 -30.47
C ASP A 445 27.91 -14.74 -30.45
N GLN A 446 26.70 -15.12 -30.89
CA GLN A 446 25.52 -14.25 -30.79
C GLN A 446 25.14 -13.96 -29.33
N LEU A 447 25.17 -14.98 -28.46
CA LEU A 447 24.94 -14.80 -27.02
C LEU A 447 26.03 -13.91 -26.41
N ARG A 448 27.30 -14.16 -26.74
CA ARG A 448 28.43 -13.36 -26.26
C ARG A 448 28.27 -11.89 -26.66
N ALA A 449 27.98 -11.61 -27.93
CA ALA A 449 27.75 -10.26 -28.42
C ALA A 449 26.57 -9.58 -27.73
N SER A 450 25.47 -10.31 -27.47
CA SER A 450 24.32 -9.77 -26.74
C SER A 450 24.67 -9.38 -25.30
N TYR A 451 25.42 -10.20 -24.57
CA TYR A 451 25.84 -9.88 -23.20
C TYR A 451 26.92 -8.81 -23.14
N GLN A 452 27.84 -8.76 -24.11
CA GLN A 452 28.84 -7.69 -24.22
C GLN A 452 28.19 -6.34 -24.52
N HIS A 453 27.25 -6.31 -25.47
CA HIS A 453 26.49 -5.10 -25.76
C HIS A 453 25.71 -4.59 -24.54
N ARG A 454 25.15 -5.50 -23.72
CA ARG A 454 24.52 -5.13 -22.44
C ARG A 454 25.52 -4.61 -21.41
N ALA A 455 26.74 -5.13 -21.38
CA ALA A 455 27.80 -4.66 -20.48
C ALA A 455 28.22 -3.23 -20.83
N GLU A 456 28.48 -2.98 -22.13
CA GLU A 456 28.84 -1.66 -22.65
C GLU A 456 27.75 -0.63 -22.37
N HIS A 457 26.48 -1.01 -22.53
CA HIS A 457 25.35 -0.12 -22.25
C HIS A 457 25.22 0.20 -20.75
N GLU A 458 25.41 -0.77 -19.85
CA GLU A 458 25.40 -0.53 -18.40
C GLU A 458 26.59 0.36 -17.96
N GLU A 459 27.76 0.23 -18.59
CA GLU A 459 28.93 1.08 -18.33
C GLU A 459 28.70 2.52 -18.80
N GLN A 460 28.15 2.70 -20.02
CA GLN A 460 27.78 4.01 -20.55
C GLN A 460 26.72 4.73 -19.72
N LEU A 461 25.71 3.99 -19.23
CA LEU A 461 24.69 4.53 -18.30
C LEU A 461 25.30 4.98 -16.96
N HIS A 462 26.41 4.36 -16.54
CA HIS A 462 27.11 4.70 -15.31
C HIS A 462 27.98 5.96 -15.47
N GLU A 463 28.53 6.19 -16.66
CA GLU A 463 29.40 7.34 -16.96
C GLU A 463 28.64 8.58 -17.45
N ALA A 464 27.47 8.41 -18.06
CA ALA A 464 26.67 9.49 -18.62
C ALA A 464 26.03 10.36 -17.51
N PRO A 465 25.94 11.69 -17.69
CA PRO A 465 25.12 12.53 -16.82
C PRO A 465 23.67 12.02 -16.84
N GLY A 466 23.03 11.90 -15.66
CA GLY A 466 21.74 11.21 -15.53
C GLY A 466 20.64 11.59 -16.54
N ASN A 467 20.63 12.83 -17.04
CA ASN A 467 19.68 13.26 -18.06
C ASN A 467 19.94 12.64 -19.46
N GLU A 468 21.19 12.43 -19.86
CA GLU A 468 21.53 11.87 -21.19
C GLU A 468 21.28 10.36 -21.23
N ALA A 469 21.67 9.65 -20.17
CA ALA A 469 21.37 8.24 -19.96
C ALA A 469 19.86 7.94 -19.98
N GLU A 470 19.08 8.75 -19.28
CA GLU A 470 17.62 8.59 -19.21
C GLU A 470 16.95 8.86 -20.57
N GLN A 471 17.49 9.81 -21.34
CA GLN A 471 16.98 10.18 -22.66
C GLN A 471 17.26 9.09 -23.70
N GLU A 472 18.46 8.51 -23.71
CA GLU A 472 18.81 7.40 -24.60
C GLU A 472 17.95 6.14 -24.33
N LEU A 473 17.69 5.83 -23.06
CA LEU A 473 16.79 4.73 -22.65
C LEU A 473 15.34 4.95 -23.10
N VAL A 474 14.87 6.20 -23.13
CA VAL A 474 13.53 6.54 -23.65
C VAL A 474 13.49 6.36 -25.16
N GLU A 475 14.49 6.86 -25.89
CA GLU A 475 14.57 6.77 -27.35
C GLU A 475 14.67 5.31 -27.82
N HIS A 476 15.52 4.50 -27.19
CA HIS A 476 15.68 3.09 -27.54
C HIS A 476 14.39 2.28 -27.31
N ARG A 477 13.65 2.56 -26.22
CA ARG A 477 12.32 1.97 -25.98
C ARG A 477 11.30 2.38 -27.03
N GLN A 478 11.27 3.66 -27.41
CA GLN A 478 10.32 4.18 -28.37
C GLN A 478 10.52 3.54 -29.76
N ILE A 479 11.77 3.43 -30.21
CA ILE A 479 12.12 2.77 -31.48
C ILE A 479 11.64 1.32 -31.50
N ARG A 480 11.89 0.55 -30.44
CA ARG A 480 11.49 -0.86 -30.38
C ARG A 480 9.98 -1.04 -30.26
N SER A 481 9.28 -0.18 -29.52
CA SER A 481 7.81 -0.20 -29.43
C SER A 481 7.17 0.00 -30.80
N GLU A 482 7.68 0.93 -31.62
CA GLU A 482 7.19 1.10 -33.00
C GLU A 482 7.41 -0.15 -33.88
N VAL A 483 8.50 -0.88 -33.68
CA VAL A 483 8.76 -2.14 -34.40
C VAL A 483 7.77 -3.24 -34.00
N ILE A 484 7.47 -3.37 -32.70
CA ILE A 484 6.48 -4.35 -32.22
C ILE A 484 5.08 -3.99 -32.71
N ASP A 485 4.71 -2.71 -32.69
CA ASP A 485 3.42 -2.27 -33.21
C ASP A 485 3.26 -2.56 -34.71
N ALA A 486 4.33 -2.38 -35.50
CA ALA A 486 4.35 -2.79 -36.90
C ALA A 486 4.16 -4.31 -37.08
N GLN A 487 4.76 -5.14 -36.20
CA GLN A 487 4.55 -6.59 -36.22
C GLN A 487 3.12 -6.97 -35.85
N ARG A 488 2.51 -6.30 -34.85
CA ARG A 488 1.10 -6.50 -34.48
C ARG A 488 0.16 -6.14 -35.62
N ASP A 489 0.41 -5.04 -36.32
CA ASP A 489 -0.40 -4.64 -37.48
C ASP A 489 -0.30 -5.64 -38.63
N ALA A 490 0.90 -6.13 -38.93
CA ALA A 490 1.09 -7.19 -39.91
C ALA A 490 0.34 -8.48 -39.53
N LEU A 491 0.36 -8.85 -38.25
CA LEU A 491 -0.32 -10.02 -37.72
C LEU A 491 -1.86 -9.88 -37.81
N ARG A 492 -2.40 -8.70 -37.51
CA ARG A 492 -3.82 -8.37 -37.72
C ARG A 492 -4.21 -8.45 -39.20
N GLU A 493 -3.38 -7.93 -40.10
CA GLU A 493 -3.60 -8.00 -41.54
C GLU A 493 -3.56 -9.44 -42.07
N MET A 494 -2.73 -10.31 -41.49
CA MET A 494 -2.71 -11.75 -41.80
C MET A 494 -4.01 -12.43 -41.37
N ARG A 495 -4.56 -12.10 -40.18
CA ARG A 495 -5.87 -12.61 -39.74
C ARG A 495 -6.99 -12.11 -40.65
N ASP A 496 -7.01 -10.81 -40.97
CA ASP A 496 -8.09 -10.20 -41.75
C ASP A 496 -8.17 -10.77 -43.19
N ARG A 497 -7.02 -11.24 -43.71
CA ARG A 497 -6.93 -11.95 -45.00
C ARG A 497 -7.17 -13.46 -44.90
N GLY A 498 -7.42 -13.99 -43.70
CA GLY A 498 -7.65 -15.41 -43.43
C GLY A 498 -6.40 -16.29 -43.56
N ALA A 499 -5.19 -15.70 -43.52
CA ALA A 499 -3.94 -16.45 -43.59
C ALA A 499 -3.60 -17.16 -42.26
N ILE A 500 -4.14 -16.65 -41.15
CA ILE A 500 -4.03 -17.24 -39.80
C ILE A 500 -5.39 -17.19 -39.11
N ASP A 501 -5.60 -18.09 -38.15
CA ASP A 501 -6.78 -18.08 -37.28
C ASP A 501 -6.55 -17.21 -36.02
N ASP A 502 -7.62 -17.01 -35.24
CA ASP A 502 -7.59 -16.21 -34.01
C ASP A 502 -6.75 -16.83 -32.89
N ASP A 503 -6.54 -18.15 -32.89
CA ASP A 503 -5.73 -18.82 -31.86
C ASP A 503 -4.24 -18.62 -32.14
N VAL A 504 -3.83 -18.67 -33.41
CA VAL A 504 -2.48 -18.33 -33.86
C VAL A 504 -2.18 -16.85 -33.61
N LEU A 505 -3.13 -15.95 -33.93
CA LEU A 505 -3.03 -14.53 -33.61
C LEU A 505 -2.76 -14.33 -32.11
N ARG A 506 -3.61 -14.90 -31.24
CA ARG A 506 -3.48 -14.75 -29.78
C ARG A 506 -2.16 -15.29 -29.24
N ASN A 507 -1.65 -16.39 -29.81
CA ASN A 507 -0.37 -16.97 -29.38
C ASN A 507 0.81 -16.06 -29.77
N ILE A 508 0.84 -15.55 -31.00
CA ILE A 508 1.93 -14.68 -31.46
C ILE A 508 1.82 -13.29 -30.80
N GLU A 509 0.62 -12.73 -30.61
CA GLU A 509 0.43 -11.49 -29.83
C GLU A 509 0.97 -11.66 -28.40
N ARG A 510 0.74 -12.81 -27.76
CA ARG A 510 1.30 -13.08 -26.43
C ARG A 510 2.83 -13.07 -26.43
N ASP A 511 3.48 -13.58 -27.48
CA ASP A 511 4.94 -13.56 -27.58
C ASP A 511 5.47 -12.13 -27.77
N LEU A 512 4.80 -11.32 -28.59
CA LEU A 512 5.10 -9.89 -28.77
C LEU A 512 4.88 -9.10 -27.46
N ASP A 513 3.81 -9.38 -26.73
CA ASP A 513 3.53 -8.76 -25.43
C ASP A 513 4.62 -9.12 -24.40
N LEU A 514 5.10 -10.38 -24.40
CA LEU A 514 6.20 -10.81 -23.54
C LEU A 514 7.53 -10.15 -23.93
N GLU A 515 7.76 -9.90 -25.21
CA GLU A 515 8.92 -9.15 -25.68
C GLU A 515 8.86 -7.69 -25.22
N GLU A 516 7.70 -7.03 -25.35
CA GLU A 516 7.48 -5.66 -24.88
C GLU A 516 7.68 -5.53 -23.35
N ILE A 517 7.10 -6.43 -22.56
CA ILE A 517 7.27 -6.43 -21.10
C ILE A 517 8.74 -6.63 -20.69
N ARG A 518 9.50 -7.45 -21.41
CA ARG A 518 10.95 -7.66 -21.14
C ARG A 518 11.79 -6.41 -21.42
N MET A 519 11.27 -5.47 -22.20
CA MET A 519 11.93 -4.19 -22.48
C MET A 519 11.58 -3.09 -21.47
N GLU A 520 10.43 -3.21 -20.81
CA GLU A 520 9.98 -2.27 -19.77
C GLU A 520 10.55 -2.57 -18.38
N ALA A 521 10.94 -3.82 -18.12
CA ALA A 521 11.47 -4.32 -16.84
C ALA A 521 12.99 -4.20 -16.73
#